data_AF-A0A162FWQ5-F1
#
_entry.id   AF-A0A162FWQ5-F1
#
_cell.length_a   1.000
_cell.length_b   1.000
_cell.length_c   1.000
_cell.angle_alpha   90.00
_cell.angle_beta   90.00
_cell.angle_gamma   90.00
#
_symmetry.space_group_name_H-M   'P 1'
#
loop_
_entity.id
_entity.type
_entity.pdbx_description
1 polymer ?
#
loop_
_entity_poly.entity_id
_entity_poly.type
_entity_poly.pdbx_seq_one_letter_code
_entity_poly.pdbx_strand_id
1 'polypeptide(L)'
;MGRLREAMRPEFLNRIDEIVLFRRLGREQLREIVGIVLDATRTRLAPREVTLDVTEAAVDWLAENGYEPQYGARPLRRLVQRSIDDRIADLVVSGEVADGGAVRVDAVGGELLVTSAAPLPLAA
;
A
#
# COMPACT_ATOMS: atom_id res chain seq x y z
N MET A 1 23.94 14.99 -13.06
CA MET A 1 23.84 15.80 -14.30
C MET A 1 24.74 15.32 -15.45
N GLY A 2 25.93 14.74 -15.20
CA GLY A 2 26.86 14.30 -16.26
C GLY A 2 26.23 13.44 -17.36
N ARG A 3 25.63 12.29 -16.99
CA ARG A 3 24.96 11.39 -17.96
C ARG A 3 23.81 12.03 -18.76
N LEU A 4 23.10 13.00 -18.19
CA LEU A 4 22.00 13.69 -18.90
C LEU A 4 22.54 14.64 -19.97
N ARG A 5 23.64 15.35 -19.67
CA ARG A 5 24.31 16.25 -20.64
C ARG A 5 25.08 15.48 -21.72
N GLU A 6 25.50 14.26 -21.43
CA GLU A 6 26.11 13.35 -22.41
C GLU A 6 25.06 12.72 -23.35
N ALA A 7 23.86 12.42 -22.83
CA ALA A 7 22.80 11.75 -23.59
C ALA A 7 21.88 12.69 -24.40
N MET A 8 21.76 13.96 -23.99
CA MET A 8 20.82 14.92 -24.59
C MET A 8 21.55 16.14 -25.16
N ARG A 9 21.12 16.60 -26.34
CA ARG A 9 21.72 17.77 -27.00
C ARG A 9 21.48 19.05 -26.19
N PRO A 10 22.45 19.98 -26.13
CA PRO A 10 22.33 21.20 -25.34
C PRO A 10 21.16 22.09 -25.78
N GLU A 11 20.80 22.10 -27.06
CA GLU A 11 19.65 22.85 -27.58
C GLU A 11 18.33 22.38 -26.98
N PHE A 12 18.21 21.09 -26.67
CA PHE A 12 17.03 20.54 -26.00
C PHE A 12 17.01 20.92 -24.52
N LEU A 13 18.14 20.80 -23.83
CA LEU A 13 18.25 21.17 -22.41
C LEU A 13 17.95 22.65 -22.16
N ASN A 14 18.30 23.51 -23.11
CA ASN A 14 18.01 24.95 -23.08
C ASN A 14 16.51 25.28 -23.30
N ARG A 15 15.66 24.31 -23.63
CA ARG A 15 14.20 24.46 -23.79
C ARG A 15 13.41 23.90 -22.61
N ILE A 16 14.09 23.47 -21.55
CA ILE A 16 13.46 23.00 -20.33
C ILE A 16 13.62 24.07 -19.26
N ASP A 17 12.49 24.54 -18.73
CA ASP A 17 12.47 25.56 -17.68
C ASP A 17 13.05 25.03 -16.35
N GLU A 18 12.71 23.79 -15.98
CA GLU A 18 13.17 23.16 -14.74
C GLU A 18 13.42 21.66 -14.89
N ILE A 19 14.47 21.16 -14.23
CA ILE A 19 14.78 19.74 -14.15
C ILE A 19 14.48 19.25 -12.74
N VAL A 20 13.43 18.46 -12.59
CA VAL A 20 13.02 17.87 -11.30
C VAL A 20 13.74 16.54 -11.07
N LEU A 21 14.49 16.45 -9.96
CA LEU A 21 15.19 15.23 -9.57
C LEU A 21 14.35 14.39 -8.61
N PHE A 22 13.94 13.21 -9.05
CA PHE A 22 13.29 12.23 -8.19
C PHE A 22 14.33 11.41 -7.42
N ARG A 23 14.29 11.52 -6.08
CA ARG A 23 15.14 10.73 -5.18
C ARG A 23 14.46 9.38 -4.88
N ARG A 24 15.24 8.42 -4.38
CA ARG A 24 14.69 7.15 -3.89
C ARG A 24 13.78 7.41 -2.69
N LEU A 25 12.75 6.58 -2.57
CA LEU A 25 11.82 6.62 -1.44
C LEU A 25 12.53 6.19 -0.15
N GLY A 26 12.30 6.94 0.92
CA GLY A 26 12.65 6.56 2.28
C GLY A 26 11.55 5.72 2.93
N ARG A 27 11.83 5.18 4.12
CA ARG A 27 10.89 4.34 4.87
C ARG A 27 9.56 5.03 5.18
N GLU A 28 9.60 6.29 5.62
CA GLU A 28 8.40 7.06 5.95
C GLU A 28 7.50 7.26 4.72
N GLN A 29 8.10 7.63 3.59
CA GLN A 29 7.38 7.77 2.32
C GLN A 29 6.76 6.45 1.85
N LEU A 30 7.42 5.32 2.11
CA LEU A 30 6.86 4.01 1.81
C LEU A 30 5.63 3.71 2.68
N ARG A 31 5.67 4.05 3.97
CA ARG A 31 4.52 3.91 4.87
C ARG A 31 3.34 4.77 4.44
N GLU A 32 3.59 6.01 3.99
CA GLU A 32 2.54 6.86 3.41
C GLU A 32 1.93 6.23 2.16
N ILE A 33 2.75 5.68 1.26
CA ILE A 33 2.27 5.00 0.06
C ILE A 33 1.48 3.74 0.43
N VAL A 34 1.89 2.98 1.46
CA VAL A 34 1.10 1.85 2.00
C VAL A 34 -0.27 2.35 2.43
N GLY A 35 -0.36 3.46 3.17
CA GLY A 35 -1.63 4.07 3.55
C GLY A 35 -2.53 4.36 2.35
N ILE A 36 -2.01 5.02 1.31
CA ILE A 36 -2.75 5.33 0.08
C ILE A 36 -3.28 4.05 -0.60
N VAL A 37 -2.48 2.98 -0.63
CA VAL A 37 -2.90 1.71 -1.23
C VAL A 37 -3.97 1.03 -0.38
N LEU A 38 -3.85 1.06 0.95
CA LEU A 38 -4.85 0.52 1.87
C LEU A 38 -6.16 1.31 1.83
N ASP A 39 -6.12 2.62 1.60
CA ASP A 39 -7.32 3.45 1.43
C ASP A 39 -8.13 3.05 0.19
N ALA A 40 -7.46 2.60 -0.87
CA ALA A 40 -8.14 2.01 -2.01
C ALA A 40 -8.85 0.70 -1.63
N THR A 41 -8.26 -0.12 -0.76
CA THR A 41 -8.90 -1.33 -0.21
C THR A 41 -10.10 -0.95 0.68
N ARG A 42 -9.95 0.02 1.59
CA ARG A 42 -11.05 0.54 2.44
C ARG A 42 -12.23 1.00 1.58
N THR A 43 -11.96 1.72 0.51
CA THR A 43 -12.99 2.22 -0.43
C THR A 43 -13.78 1.08 -1.09
N ARG A 44 -13.12 -0.04 -1.40
CA ARG A 44 -13.80 -1.23 -1.97
C ARG A 44 -14.66 -1.97 -0.97
N LEU A 45 -14.31 -1.91 0.32
CA LEU A 45 -15.04 -2.56 1.40
C LEU A 45 -16.22 -1.71 1.90
N ALA A 46 -16.16 -0.39 1.73
CA ALA A 46 -17.18 0.54 2.19
C ALA A 46 -18.63 0.23 1.75
N PRO A 47 -18.91 -0.20 0.49
CA PRO A 47 -20.28 -0.55 0.08
C PRO A 47 -20.89 -1.74 0.82
N ARG A 48 -20.06 -2.58 1.45
CA ARG A 48 -20.47 -3.70 2.30
C ARG A 48 -20.43 -3.35 3.79
N GLU A 49 -20.15 -2.09 4.13
CA GLU A 49 -19.97 -1.62 5.50
C GLU A 49 -18.87 -2.39 6.26
N VAL A 50 -17.95 -3.04 5.54
CA VAL A 50 -16.84 -3.78 6.15
C VAL A 50 -15.73 -2.81 6.50
N THR A 51 -15.35 -2.79 7.77
CA THR A 51 -14.24 -1.99 8.26
C THR A 51 -12.92 -2.75 8.14
N LEU A 52 -11.85 -2.02 7.80
CA LEU A 52 -10.50 -2.57 7.72
C LEU A 52 -9.65 -1.92 8.80
N ASP A 53 -9.16 -2.70 9.74
CA ASP A 53 -8.20 -2.27 10.74
C ASP A 53 -6.83 -2.86 10.41
N VAL A 54 -5.80 -2.03 10.34
CA VAL A 54 -4.45 -2.45 9.95
C VAL A 54 -3.48 -1.93 11.00
N THR A 55 -2.72 -2.84 11.61
CA THR A 55 -1.76 -2.45 12.64
C THR A 55 -0.55 -1.75 12.03
N GLU A 56 0.14 -0.96 12.87
CA GLU A 56 1.41 -0.34 12.51
C GLU A 56 2.46 -1.38 12.09
N ALA A 57 2.45 -2.56 12.72
CA ALA A 57 3.34 -3.66 12.38
C ALA A 57 3.06 -4.20 10.96
N ALA A 58 1.79 -4.31 10.57
CA ALA A 58 1.41 -4.68 9.21
C ALA A 58 1.82 -3.61 8.19
N VAL A 59 1.67 -2.32 8.52
CA VAL A 59 2.10 -1.21 7.65
C VAL A 59 3.61 -1.25 7.44
N ASP A 60 4.40 -1.43 8.51
CA ASP A 60 5.85 -1.59 8.42
C ASP A 60 6.23 -2.80 7.57
N TRP A 61 5.58 -3.94 7.80
CA TRP A 61 5.84 -5.16 7.04
C TRP A 61 5.60 -4.96 5.54
N LEU A 62 4.50 -4.30 5.17
CA LEU A 62 4.18 -4.00 3.78
C LEU A 62 5.22 -3.05 3.15
N ALA A 63 5.64 -2.02 3.89
CA ALA A 63 6.64 -1.06 3.41
C ALA A 63 8.00 -1.73 3.16
N GLU A 64 8.39 -2.66 4.04
CA GLU A 64 9.64 -3.41 3.93
C GLU A 64 9.59 -4.45 2.79
N ASN A 65 8.49 -5.18 2.65
CA ASN A 65 8.36 -6.26 1.66
C ASN A 65 7.88 -5.80 0.28
N GLY A 66 7.35 -4.59 0.15
CA GLY A 66 6.84 -4.04 -1.11
C GLY A 66 7.76 -3.04 -1.81
N TYR A 67 8.95 -2.77 -1.24
CA TYR A 67 9.96 -1.90 -1.82
C TYR A 67 11.08 -2.70 -2.48
N GLU A 68 11.28 -2.47 -3.77
CA GLU A 68 12.44 -3.00 -4.49
C GLU A 68 13.30 -1.82 -5.00
N PRO A 69 14.60 -1.73 -4.69
CA PRO A 69 15.42 -0.58 -5.06
C PRO A 69 15.43 -0.23 -6.55
N GLN A 70 15.27 -1.23 -7.41
CA GLN A 70 15.22 -1.10 -8.86
C GLN A 70 13.83 -0.73 -9.41
N TYR A 71 12.75 -1.00 -8.66
CA TYR A 71 11.37 -0.76 -9.09
C TYR A 71 10.59 0.23 -8.20
N GLY A 72 11.20 0.73 -7.12
CA GLY A 72 10.56 1.58 -6.13
C GLY A 72 9.39 0.90 -5.43
N ALA A 73 8.34 1.66 -5.12
CA ALA A 73 7.11 1.18 -4.51
C ALA A 73 6.11 0.54 -5.50
N ARG A 74 6.49 0.35 -6.78
CA ARG A 74 5.60 -0.24 -7.79
C ARG A 74 5.07 -1.64 -7.39
N PRO A 75 5.87 -2.54 -6.77
CA PRO A 75 5.40 -3.85 -6.33
C PRO A 75 4.35 -3.79 -5.22
N LEU A 76 4.32 -2.71 -4.43
CA LEU A 76 3.52 -2.56 -3.21
C LEU A 76 2.03 -2.80 -3.44
N ARG A 77 1.46 -2.22 -4.50
CA ARG A 77 0.04 -2.42 -4.85
C ARG A 77 -0.28 -3.90 -5.07
N ARG A 78 0.62 -4.61 -5.76
CA ARG A 78 0.44 -6.03 -6.05
C ARG A 78 0.62 -6.88 -4.79
N LEU A 79 1.49 -6.46 -3.86
CA LEU A 79 1.67 -7.10 -2.56
C LEU A 79 0.40 -6.96 -1.71
N VAL A 80 -0.12 -5.73 -1.53
CA VAL A 80 -1.38 -5.49 -0.79
C VAL A 80 -2.52 -6.31 -1.37
N GLN A 81 -2.66 -6.36 -2.70
CA GLN A 81 -3.70 -7.16 -3.33
C GLN A 81 -3.61 -8.64 -2.94
N ARG A 82 -2.43 -9.26 -3.05
CA ARG A 82 -2.26 -10.69 -2.74
C ARG A 82 -2.34 -11.02 -1.26
N SER A 83 -1.76 -10.15 -0.42
CA SER A 83 -1.61 -10.41 1.00
C SER A 83 -2.82 -9.98 1.82
N ILE A 84 -3.62 -9.04 1.30
CA ILE A 84 -4.78 -8.47 2.00
C ILE A 84 -6.05 -8.67 1.18
N ASP A 85 -6.17 -8.06 -0.01
CA ASP A 85 -7.45 -8.06 -0.74
C ASP A 85 -7.95 -9.48 -1.04
N ASP A 86 -7.06 -10.36 -1.52
CA ASP A 86 -7.40 -11.76 -1.85
C ASP A 86 -7.81 -12.54 -0.57
N ARG A 87 -7.13 -12.31 0.56
CA ARG A 87 -7.47 -12.95 1.85
C ARG A 87 -8.80 -12.47 2.40
N ILE A 88 -9.11 -11.19 2.24
CA ILE A 88 -10.41 -10.64 2.63
C ILE A 88 -11.52 -11.24 1.77
N ALA A 89 -11.28 -11.39 0.46
CA ALA A 89 -12.23 -12.04 -0.42
C ALA A 89 -12.53 -13.48 0.02
N ASP A 90 -11.50 -14.25 0.41
CA ASP A 90 -11.67 -15.60 0.95
C ASP A 90 -12.58 -15.61 2.20
N LEU A 91 -12.34 -14.71 3.16
CA LEU A 91 -13.14 -14.61 4.40
C LEU A 91 -14.60 -14.19 4.14
N VAL A 92 -14.83 -13.34 3.13
CA VAL A 92 -16.18 -12.96 2.72
C VAL A 92 -16.91 -14.12 2.05
N VAL A 93 -16.21 -14.89 1.22
CA VAL A 93 -16.77 -16.07 0.53
C VAL A 93 -17.03 -17.22 1.51
N SER A 94 -16.18 -17.41 2.52
CA SER A 94 -16.37 -18.41 3.57
C SER A 94 -17.49 -18.05 4.56
N GLY A 95 -17.93 -16.79 4.57
CA GLY A 95 -18.95 -16.28 5.50
C GLY A 95 -18.39 -15.89 6.86
N GLU A 96 -17.07 -15.90 7.05
CA GLU A 96 -16.42 -15.44 8.29
C GLU A 96 -16.49 -13.92 8.47
N VAL A 97 -16.62 -13.18 7.36
CA VAL A 97 -16.88 -11.73 7.35
C VAL A 97 -18.18 -11.47 6.61
N ALA A 98 -19.17 -10.94 7.32
CA ALA A 98 -20.43 -10.48 6.76
C ALA A 98 -20.40 -8.96 6.50
N ASP A 99 -21.41 -8.47 5.81
CA ASP A 99 -21.63 -7.03 5.63
C ASP A 99 -21.81 -6.38 7.02
N GLY A 100 -21.22 -5.19 7.22
CA GLY A 100 -21.12 -4.52 8.53
C GLY A 100 -20.03 -5.09 9.45
N GLY A 101 -19.28 -6.09 8.99
CA GLY A 101 -18.20 -6.72 9.76
C GLY A 101 -16.92 -5.89 9.87
N ALA A 102 -15.91 -6.49 10.51
CA ALA A 102 -14.57 -5.93 10.54
C ALA A 102 -13.53 -6.98 10.14
N VAL A 103 -12.47 -6.51 9.51
CA VAL A 103 -11.25 -7.27 9.24
C VAL A 103 -10.11 -6.60 9.97
N ARG A 104 -9.28 -7.40 10.65
CA ARG A 104 -8.01 -6.95 11.20
C ARG A 104 -6.85 -7.55 10.43
N VAL A 105 -5.86 -6.73 10.11
CA VAL A 105 -4.61 -7.10 9.48
C VAL A 105 -3.46 -6.80 10.44
N ASP A 106 -2.67 -7.82 10.76
CA ASP A 106 -1.52 -7.71 11.64
C ASP A 106 -0.30 -8.43 11.06
N ALA A 107 0.90 -8.10 11.56
CA ALA A 107 2.13 -8.82 11.23
C ALA A 107 2.63 -9.60 12.45
N VAL A 108 2.59 -10.93 12.37
CA VAL A 108 2.98 -11.83 13.47
C VAL A 108 3.97 -12.86 12.93
N GLY A 109 5.10 -13.04 13.61
CA GLY A 109 6.10 -14.04 13.21
C GLY A 109 6.75 -13.78 11.85
N GLY A 110 6.71 -12.55 11.34
CA GLY A 110 7.24 -12.19 10.03
C GLY A 110 6.29 -12.44 8.86
N GLU A 111 5.04 -12.79 9.13
CA GLU A 111 3.99 -12.96 8.12
C GLU A 111 2.80 -12.03 8.39
N LEU A 112 2.08 -11.67 7.32
CA LEU A 112 0.81 -10.97 7.44
C LEU A 112 -0.32 -11.96 7.75
N LEU A 113 -1.08 -11.64 8.78
CA LEU A 113 -2.28 -12.34 9.17
C LEU A 113 -3.50 -11.44 8.93
N VAL A 114 -4.53 -11.99 8.28
CA VAL A 114 -5.80 -11.33 8.02
C VAL A 114 -6.89 -12.15 8.71
N THR A 115 -7.61 -11.55 9.64
CA THR A 115 -8.65 -12.22 10.42
C THR A 115 -9.94 -11.42 10.42
N SER A 116 -11.08 -12.11 10.54
CA SER A 116 -12.32 -11.45 10.93
C SER A 116 -12.18 -10.89 12.36
N ALA A 117 -12.79 -9.73 12.58
CA ALA A 117 -12.81 -9.05 13.86
C ALA A 117 -14.26 -8.66 14.19
N ALA A 118 -14.52 -8.44 15.48
CA ALA A 118 -15.78 -7.80 15.89
C ALA A 118 -15.82 -6.36 15.32
N PRO A 119 -16.99 -5.87 14.88
CA PRO A 119 -17.13 -4.49 14.41
C PRO A 119 -16.58 -3.53 15.47
N LEU A 120 -15.68 -2.63 15.06
CA LEU A 120 -15.29 -1.53 15.93
C LEU A 120 -16.56 -0.71 16.21
N PRO A 121 -16.82 -0.31 17.47
CA PRO A 121 -17.94 0.58 17.74
C PRO A 121 -17.75 1.84 16.89
N LEU A 122 -18.73 2.14 16.03
CA LEU A 122 -18.82 3.41 15.32
C LEU A 122 -18.64 4.50 16.36
N ALA A 123 -17.53 5.24 16.28
CA ALA A 123 -17.28 6.37 17.15
C ALA A 123 -18.45 7.36 16.97
N ALA A 124 -19.24 7.53 18.03
CA ALA A 124 -20.40 8.41 18.10
C ALA A 124 -19.99 9.89 18.03
#